data_AF-A0A0G0Z188-F1
#
_entry.id   AF-A0A0G0Z188-F1
#
_cell.length_a   1.000
_cell.length_b   1.000
_cell.length_c   1.000
_cell.angle_alpha   90.00
_cell.angle_beta   90.00
_cell.angle_gamma   90.00
#
_symmetry.space_group_name_H-M   'P 1'
#
loop_
_entity.id
_entity.type
_entity.pdbx_description
1 polymer ?
#
loop_
_entity_poly.entity_id
_entity_poly.type
_entity_poly.pdbx_seq_one_letter_code
_entity_poly.pdbx_strand_id
1 'polypeptide(L)'
;MGVKNAVFFCGRQIREAWLALALGIWLKNLFTPMYDERSIFGRAISLVMRIVVLLWKMAWLALWMAIILALLMVWLLAPIAVIWVIREHLKVLF
;
A
#
# COMPACT_ATOMS: atom_id res chain seq x y z
N MET A 1 -10.60 -22.07 4.26
CA MET A 1 -11.23 -20.73 4.19
C MET A 1 -10.26 -19.56 4.48
N GLY A 2 -9.16 -19.75 5.23
CA GLY A 2 -8.24 -18.66 5.61
C GLY A 2 -7.50 -17.91 4.49
N VAL A 3 -6.83 -18.62 3.57
CA VAL A 3 -5.98 -17.98 2.54
C VAL A 3 -6.79 -17.11 1.57
N LYS A 4 -7.96 -17.58 1.15
CA LYS A 4 -8.87 -16.78 0.29
C LYS A 4 -9.22 -15.46 0.98
N ASN A 5 -9.58 -15.50 2.26
CA ASN A 5 -9.90 -14.31 3.03
C ASN A 5 -8.70 -13.37 3.19
N ALA A 6 -7.48 -13.90 3.34
CA ALA A 6 -6.26 -13.10 3.39
C ALA A 6 -5.99 -12.37 2.07
N VAL A 7 -6.16 -13.04 0.92
CA VAL A 7 -6.04 -12.42 -0.41
C VAL A 7 -7.10 -11.33 -0.60
N PHE A 8 -8.36 -11.63 -0.26
CA PHE A 8 -9.45 -10.63 -0.32
C PHE A 8 -9.18 -9.44 0.62
N PHE A 9 -8.61 -9.68 1.80
CA PHE A 9 -8.21 -8.63 2.72
C PHE A 9 -7.15 -7.72 2.10
N CYS A 10 -6.06 -8.29 1.58
CA CYS A 10 -4.99 -7.51 0.94
C CYS A 10 -5.52 -6.69 -0.24
N GLY A 11 -6.33 -7.29 -1.12
CA GLY A 11 -6.93 -6.60 -2.26
C GLY A 11 -7.83 -5.43 -1.82
N ARG A 12 -8.64 -5.63 -0.77
CA ARG A 12 -9.46 -4.56 -0.19
C ARG A 12 -8.59 -3.44 0.38
N GLN A 13 -7.55 -3.75 1.15
CA GLN A 13 -6.67 -2.74 1.74
C GLN A 13 -5.97 -1.87 0.68
N ILE A 14 -5.51 -2.47 -0.41
CA ILE A 14 -4.90 -1.72 -1.53
C ILE A 14 -5.94 -0.80 -2.18
N ARG A 15 -7.17 -1.28 -2.40
CA ARG A 15 -8.24 -0.46 -2.98
C ARG A 15 -8.60 0.73 -2.10
N GLU A 16 -8.74 0.51 -0.79
CA GLU A 16 -9.04 1.59 0.16
C GLU A 16 -7.88 2.60 0.22
N ALA A 17 -6.62 2.14 0.20
CA ALA A 17 -5.46 3.03 0.16
C ALA A 17 -5.40 3.86 -1.13
N TRP A 18 -5.75 3.26 -2.29
CA TRP A 18 -5.85 3.96 -3.56
C TRP A 18 -6.89 5.10 -3.53
N LEU A 19 -8.05 4.82 -2.94
CA LEU A 19 -9.14 5.79 -2.77
C LEU A 19 -8.75 6.89 -1.76
N ALA A 20 -8.20 6.52 -0.61
CA ALA A 20 -7.76 7.45 0.43
C ALA A 20 -6.67 8.42 -0.07
N LEU A 21 -5.75 7.94 -0.91
CA LEU A 21 -4.71 8.77 -1.51
C LEU A 21 -5.18 9.57 -2.72
N ALA A 22 -6.40 9.31 -3.21
CA ALA A 22 -7.00 9.91 -4.40
C ALA A 22 -6.13 9.77 -5.67
N LEU A 23 -5.37 8.67 -5.79
CA LEU A 23 -4.38 8.48 -6.86
C LEU A 23 -5.00 8.56 -8.25
N GLY A 24 -6.18 7.95 -8.43
CA GLY A 24 -6.92 8.01 -9.70
C GLY A 24 -7.33 9.44 -10.10
N ILE A 25 -7.69 10.28 -9.12
CA ILE A 25 -8.06 11.68 -9.38
C ILE A 25 -6.83 12.50 -9.77
N TRP A 26 -5.70 12.29 -9.09
CA TRP A 26 -4.44 12.95 -9.39
C TRP A 26 -3.90 12.57 -10.77
N LEU A 27 -3.99 11.29 -11.14
CA LEU A 27 -3.62 10.82 -12.48
C LEU A 27 -4.50 11.42 -13.57
N LYS A 28 -5.83 11.49 -13.36
CA LYS A 28 -6.77 12.07 -14.33
C LYS A 28 -6.55 13.58 -14.53
N ASN A 29 -6.19 14.29 -13.46
CA ASN A 29 -5.99 15.74 -13.48
C ASN A 29 -4.51 16.15 -13.56
N LEU A 30 -3.64 15.26 -14.05
CA LEU A 30 -2.19 15.51 -14.10
C LEU A 30 -1.83 16.73 -14.97
N PHE A 31 -2.57 16.94 -16.06
CA PHE A 31 -2.35 18.03 -17.01
C PHE A 31 -3.19 19.29 -16.74
N THR A 32 -4.02 19.28 -15.69
CA THR A 32 -4.80 20.45 -15.31
C THR A 32 -3.89 21.44 -14.59
N PRO A 33 -3.76 22.71 -15.01
CA PRO A 33 -2.92 23.67 -14.29
C PRO A 33 -3.39 23.83 -12.83
N MET A 34 -2.45 24.02 -11.91
CA MET A 34 -2.74 24.18 -10.47
C MET A 34 -2.96 25.66 -10.12
N TYR A 35 -2.27 26.55 -10.83
CA TYR A 35 -2.38 27.99 -10.71
C TYR A 35 -3.17 28.55 -11.90
N ASP A 36 -3.87 29.68 -11.71
CA ASP A 36 -4.64 30.36 -12.77
C ASP A 36 -3.75 31.10 -13.79
N GLU A 37 -2.44 30.93 -13.69
CA GLU A 37 -1.50 31.51 -14.62
C GLU A 37 -1.44 30.69 -15.92
N ARG A 38 -1.88 31.30 -17.03
CA ARG A 38 -1.97 30.62 -18.33
C ARG A 38 -0.66 30.56 -19.11
N SER A 39 0.43 31.10 -18.56
CA SER A 39 1.76 31.11 -19.17
C SER A 39 2.27 29.67 -19.37
N ILE A 40 3.07 29.45 -20.43
CA ILE A 40 3.64 28.13 -20.74
C ILE A 40 4.55 27.66 -19.58
N PHE A 41 5.30 28.59 -19.00
CA PHE A 41 6.12 28.35 -17.82
C PHE A 41 5.28 28.00 -16.58
N GLY A 42 4.17 28.69 -16.32
CA GLY A 42 3.26 28.39 -15.21
C GLY A 42 2.61 27.01 -15.33
N ARG A 43 2.31 26.55 -16.55
CA ARG A 43 1.81 25.18 -16.81
C ARG A 43 2.89 24.13 -16.58
N ALA A 44 4.13 24.39 -16.99
CA ALA A 44 5.25 23.48 -16.78
C ALA A 44 5.54 23.29 -15.28
N ILE A 45 5.57 24.38 -14.50
CA ILE A 45 5.72 24.33 -13.05
C ILE A 45 4.56 23.57 -12.39
N SER A 46 3.33 23.82 -12.83
CA SER A 46 2.14 23.10 -12.34
C SER A 46 2.27 21.58 -12.55
N LEU A 47 2.74 21.15 -13.72
CA LEU A 47 2.95 19.74 -14.04
C LEU A 47 4.00 19.11 -13.11
N VAL A 48 5.15 19.77 -12.94
CA VAL A 48 6.22 19.29 -12.05
C VAL A 48 5.72 19.16 -10.61
N MET A 49 5.03 20.17 -10.08
CA MET A 49 4.47 20.11 -8.73
C MET A 49 3.46 18.96 -8.57
N ARG A 50 2.61 18.71 -9.57
CA ARG A 50 1.70 17.56 -9.55
C ARG A 50 2.43 16.22 -9.57
N ILE A 51 3.51 16.12 -10.35
CA ILE A 51 4.37 14.92 -10.36
C ILE A 51 5.00 14.71 -8.98
N VAL A 52 5.53 15.76 -8.33
CA VAL A 52 6.10 15.66 -6.97
C VAL A 52 5.05 15.18 -5.97
N VAL A 53 3.84 15.75 -5.99
CA VAL A 53 2.75 15.32 -5.11
C VAL A 53 2.34 13.87 -5.40
N LEU A 54 2.30 13.47 -6.68
CA LEU A 54 1.99 12.10 -7.07
C LEU A 54 3.06 11.12 -6.57
N LEU A 55 4.34 11.45 -6.71
CA LEU A 55 5.46 10.65 -6.19
C LEU A 55 5.36 10.46 -4.67
N TRP A 56 5.07 11.54 -3.93
CA TRP A 56 4.86 11.47 -2.49
C TRP A 56 3.70 10.54 -2.11
N LYS A 57 2.56 10.65 -2.82
CA LYS A 57 1.42 9.76 -2.60
C LYS A 57 1.74 8.31 -2.95
N MET A 58 2.51 8.06 -4.01
CA MET A 58 2.96 6.70 -4.35
C MET A 58 3.89 6.12 -3.29
N ALA A 59 4.78 6.94 -2.70
CA ALA A 59 5.62 6.50 -1.59
C ALA A 59 4.76 6.08 -0.37
N TRP A 60 3.69 6.82 -0.07
CA TRP A 60 2.75 6.44 0.99
C TRP A 60 2.01 5.13 0.68
N LEU A 61 1.57 4.93 -0.56
CA LEU A 61 0.97 3.67 -0.99
C LEU A 61 1.96 2.50 -0.85
N ALA A 62 3.22 2.71 -1.24
CA ALA A 62 4.27 1.70 -1.13
C ALA A 62 4.55 1.32 0.33
N LEU A 63 4.62 2.31 1.23
CA LEU A 63 4.74 2.07 2.67
C LEU A 63 3.56 1.25 3.20
N TRP A 64 2.34 1.62 2.83
CA TRP A 64 1.13 0.88 3.24
C TRP A 64 1.13 -0.56 2.72
N MET A 65 1.56 -0.76 1.48
CA MET A 65 1.72 -2.08 0.88
C MET A 65 2.77 -2.92 1.64
N ALA A 66 3.89 -2.31 2.05
CA ALA A 66 4.90 -3.00 2.85
C ALA A 66 4.33 -3.46 4.22
N ILE A 67 3.51 -2.62 4.88
CA ILE A 67 2.84 -2.98 6.12
C ILE A 67 1.88 -4.18 5.92
N ILE A 68 1.07 -4.15 4.87
CA ILE A 68 0.15 -5.26 4.54
C ILE A 68 0.93 -6.55 4.28
N LEU A 69 2.04 -6.48 3.54
CA LEU A 69 2.90 -7.63 3.26
C LEU A 69 3.53 -8.19 4.54
N ALA A 70 4.01 -7.32 5.44
CA ALA A 70 4.57 -7.73 6.72
C ALA A 70 3.51 -8.46 7.59
N LEU A 71 2.29 -7.92 7.66
CA LEU A 71 1.15 -8.56 8.33
C LEU A 71 0.82 -9.93 7.72
N LEU A 72 0.85 -10.05 6.39
CA LEU A 72 0.62 -11.32 5.70
C LEU A 72 1.72 -12.34 6.04
N MET A 73 2.98 -11.92 6.09
CA MET A 73 4.10 -12.77 6.49
C MET A 73 3.95 -13.24 7.94
N VAL A 74 3.59 -12.35 8.87
CA VAL A 74 3.30 -12.73 10.26
C VAL A 74 2.17 -13.77 10.31
N TRP A 75 1.10 -13.55 9.56
CA TRP A 75 -0.03 -14.49 9.51
C TRP A 75 0.37 -15.87 8.95
N LEU A 76 1.26 -15.92 7.95
CA LEU A 76 1.78 -17.17 7.38
C LEU A 76 2.79 -17.89 8.30
N LEU A 77 3.62 -17.15 9.01
CA LEU A 77 4.62 -17.71 9.93
C LEU A 77 4.01 -18.16 11.26
N ALA A 78 2.92 -17.55 11.70
CA ALA A 78 2.22 -17.91 12.93
C ALA A 78 1.91 -19.42 13.05
N PRO A 79 1.27 -20.11 12.08
CA PRO A 79 1.01 -21.54 12.21
C PRO A 79 2.29 -22.38 12.26
N ILE A 80 3.35 -21.97 11.57
CA ILE A 80 4.64 -22.67 11.60
C ILE A 80 5.28 -22.55 12.99
N ALA A 81 5.27 -21.35 13.56
CA ALA A 81 5.76 -21.09 14.91
C ALA A 81 5.00 -21.92 15.95
N VAL A 82 3.67 -22.01 15.84
CA VAL A 82 2.83 -22.81 16.75
C VAL A 82 3.21 -24.30 16.67
N ILE A 83 3.37 -24.86 15.47
CA ILE A 83 3.79 -26.26 15.31
C ILE A 83 5.17 -26.50 15.94
N TRP A 84 6.09 -25.56 15.77
CA TRP A 84 7.43 -25.64 16.33
C TRP A 84 7.41 -25.64 17.87
N VAL A 85 6.63 -24.73 18.47
CA VAL A 85 6.43 -24.65 19.93
C VAL A 85 5.80 -25.95 20.47
N ILE A 86 4.76 -26.46 19.82
CA ILE A 86 4.10 -27.71 20.24
C ILE A 86 5.09 -28.87 20.19
N ARG A 87 5.89 -28.98 19.12
CA ARG A 87 6.90 -30.03 18.98
C ARG A 87 7.93 -29.98 20.10
N GLU A 88 8.39 -28.79 20.48
CA GLU A 88 9.38 -28.64 21.53
C GLU A 88 8.82 -29.03 22.90
N HIS A 89 7.59 -28.60 23.21
CA HIS A 89 6.91 -29.04 24.43
C HIS A 89 6.70 -30.55 24.50
N LEU A 90 6.41 -31.21 23.37
CA LEU A 90 6.19 -32.65 23.33
C LEU A 90 7.47 -33.44 23.69
N LYS A 91 8.65 -32.97 23.25
CA LYS A 91 9.94 -33.61 23.60
C LYS A 91 10.32 -33.48 25.07
N VAL A 92 9.77 -32.48 25.77
CA VAL A 92 10.04 -32.28 27.21
C VAL A 92 9.18 -33.23 28.06
N LEU A 93 8.05 -33.67 27.52
CA LEU A 93 7.06 -34.50 28.21
C LEU A 93 7.28 -36.03 28.06
N PHE A 94 8.01 -36.47 27.02
CA PHE A 94 8.33 -37.87 26.72
C PHE A 94 9.83 -38.09 26.69
#